data_AF-A0A8D3DGP7-F1
#
_entry.id   AF-A0A8D3DGP7-F1
#
_cell.length_a   1.000
_cell.length_b   1.000
_cell.length_c   1.000
_cell.angle_alpha   90.00
_cell.angle_beta   90.00
_cell.angle_gamma   90.00
#
_symmetry.space_group_name_H-M   'P 1'
#
loop_
_entity.id
_entity.type
_entity.pdbx_description
1 polymer ?
#
loop_
_entity_poly.entity_id
_entity_poly.type
_entity_poly.pdbx_seq_one_letter_code
_entity_poly.pdbx_strand_id
1 'polypeptide(L)'
;MCVRELQMPSLGLSLTAVDAGVLTALQPGQASLLLFLSSPGGDTVAGTGVILPFSSTDPVPGACNMEFNLDIDPNVYIHYNLYETTIRFAPANLGYERGETPPVCDESIEPSTRWRLQYDVYQYFLPENDLSERSLFSGIQAVADIRGMKENGKRVMTLLSSDVSMAVFNSIPGQGVVYSVIVRDPRLNTSASYVPVHTYACSFASTLDGCQTLGKISTKVFFTITGLAGLVVCFFGHRFFKCVRLALSAVIGVVGGVLLVMSWWRFGSVMACIVVVGLMLGFLIASTVLFTPLGDINVFRQSDVVFWVTFCCIVIIVPLFFVRWPREGNIATCGVVGAYAVILAVNAYIYTSLSFITLNILKRLLNNNFSAMFTDVPFQTTDYIMISVWVVLGVCGIVLQLYRERSRPFFPPSPYLMWLQERERRKTNVLDPSHHFPPLPNRLLARVRQLTRRMEPAGEHTPLLL
;
A
#
# COMPACT_ATOMS: atom_id res chain seq x y z
N MET A 1 -49.56 18.57 -28.35
CA MET A 1 -48.48 19.55 -28.10
C MET A 1 -48.25 19.62 -26.61
N CYS A 2 -47.31 18.84 -26.07
CA CYS A 2 -46.82 19.07 -24.71
C CYS A 2 -45.82 20.20 -24.80
N VAL A 3 -46.17 21.37 -24.24
CA VAL A 3 -45.23 22.46 -24.04
C VAL A 3 -44.15 21.91 -23.10
N ARG A 4 -42.92 21.70 -23.59
CA ARG A 4 -41.75 21.59 -22.73
C ARG A 4 -41.59 22.97 -22.10
N GLU A 5 -42.16 23.18 -20.92
CA GLU A 5 -41.73 24.27 -20.06
C GLU A 5 -40.26 23.99 -19.72
N LEU A 6 -39.36 24.67 -20.42
CA LEU A 6 -37.95 24.77 -20.06
C LEU A 6 -37.89 25.63 -18.79
N GLN A 7 -38.13 24.99 -17.65
CA GLN A 7 -38.01 25.64 -16.36
C GLN A 7 -36.53 25.89 -16.10
N MET A 8 -36.14 27.16 -16.03
CA MET A 8 -34.73 27.52 -15.87
C MET A 8 -34.24 27.13 -14.47
N PRO A 9 -33.05 26.53 -14.35
CA PRO A 9 -32.45 26.20 -13.06
C PRO A 9 -32.28 27.48 -12.23
N SER A 10 -32.99 27.57 -11.11
CA SER A 10 -32.84 28.67 -10.16
C SER A 10 -31.57 28.48 -9.33
N LEU A 11 -30.82 29.57 -9.15
CA LEU A 11 -29.64 29.61 -8.28
C LEU A 11 -30.01 29.13 -6.87
N GLY A 12 -29.16 28.32 -6.22
CA GLY A 12 -29.41 27.77 -4.88
C GLY A 12 -30.24 26.48 -4.84
N LEU A 13 -30.97 26.13 -5.91
CA LEU A 13 -31.92 25.00 -5.93
C LEU A 13 -31.64 23.95 -7.02
N SER A 14 -30.60 24.16 -7.82
CA SER A 14 -30.21 23.25 -8.88
C SER A 14 -28.71 22.97 -8.82
N LEU A 15 -28.33 21.72 -9.09
CA LEU A 15 -26.94 21.28 -9.11
C LEU A 15 -26.69 20.39 -10.34
N THR A 16 -25.56 20.60 -11.00
CA THR A 16 -25.05 19.70 -12.04
C THR A 16 -23.83 18.98 -11.49
N ALA A 17 -23.99 17.73 -11.11
CA ALA A 17 -22.91 16.90 -10.57
C ALA A 17 -23.19 15.40 -10.79
N VAL A 18 -22.16 14.58 -10.58
CA VAL A 18 -22.28 13.13 -10.41
C VAL A 18 -22.61 12.88 -8.93
N ASP A 19 -23.53 11.96 -8.64
CA ASP A 19 -24.05 11.70 -7.28
C ASP A 19 -24.66 12.94 -6.58
N ALA A 20 -25.51 13.67 -7.30
CA ALA A 20 -26.18 14.86 -6.76
C ALA A 20 -27.45 14.50 -5.97
N GLY A 21 -27.66 15.20 -4.86
CA GLY A 21 -28.93 15.26 -4.15
C GLY A 21 -29.35 16.71 -3.89
N VAL A 22 -30.67 16.87 -3.80
CA VAL A 22 -31.33 18.15 -3.53
C VAL A 22 -32.28 17.93 -2.37
N LEU A 23 -32.23 18.83 -1.38
CA LEU A 23 -33.15 18.85 -0.27
C LEU A 23 -34.23 19.89 -0.52
N THR A 24 -35.50 19.51 -0.39
CA THR A 24 -36.62 20.45 -0.56
C THR A 24 -37.53 20.39 0.65
N ALA A 25 -37.71 21.55 1.31
CA ALA A 25 -38.67 21.70 2.38
C ALA A 25 -40.10 21.72 1.82
N LEU A 26 -40.96 20.84 2.32
CA LEU A 26 -42.37 20.79 1.92
C LEU A 26 -43.17 21.88 2.64
N GLN A 27 -44.10 22.51 1.93
CA GLN A 27 -45.04 23.45 2.55
C GLN A 27 -46.02 22.72 3.49
N PRO A 28 -46.63 23.43 4.46
CA PRO A 28 -47.70 22.87 5.29
C PRO A 28 -48.83 22.31 4.40
N GLY A 29 -49.17 21.03 4.58
CA GLY A 29 -50.21 20.36 3.79
C GLY A 29 -49.80 19.88 2.39
N GLN A 30 -48.58 20.17 1.93
CA GLN A 30 -48.09 19.67 0.65
C GLN A 30 -47.79 18.16 0.71
N ALA A 31 -48.40 17.41 -0.21
CA ALA A 31 -48.29 15.94 -0.29
C ALA A 31 -47.47 15.44 -1.49
N SER A 32 -47.21 16.29 -2.49
CA SER A 32 -46.48 15.93 -3.71
C SER A 32 -45.37 16.93 -4.02
N LEU A 33 -44.25 16.40 -4.53
CA LEU A 33 -43.08 17.17 -4.99
C LEU A 33 -42.75 16.72 -6.42
N LEU A 34 -42.42 17.67 -7.28
CA LEU A 34 -41.93 17.43 -8.64
C LEU A 34 -40.47 17.86 -8.72
N LEU A 35 -39.60 16.93 -9.13
CA LEU A 35 -38.18 17.16 -9.36
C LEU A 35 -37.87 16.88 -10.83
N PHE A 36 -37.03 17.72 -11.42
CA PHE A 36 -36.64 17.61 -12.82
C PHE A 36 -35.18 17.17 -12.92
N LEU A 37 -34.90 16.25 -13.84
CA LEU A 37 -33.56 15.75 -14.14
C LEU A 37 -33.27 16.03 -15.61
N SER A 38 -32.11 16.63 -15.90
CA SER A 38 -31.68 16.90 -17.27
C SER A 38 -30.20 16.53 -17.44
N SER A 39 -29.88 15.95 -18.60
CA SER A 39 -28.49 15.70 -19.02
C SER A 39 -28.01 16.89 -19.86
N PRO A 40 -26.92 17.60 -19.46
CA PRO A 40 -26.43 18.77 -20.18
C PRO A 40 -26.00 18.46 -21.63
N GLY A 41 -25.49 17.25 -21.88
CA GLY A 41 -25.01 16.81 -23.20
C GLY A 41 -26.11 16.26 -24.12
N GLY A 42 -27.33 16.06 -23.61
CA GLY A 42 -28.40 15.38 -24.37
C GLY A 42 -28.21 13.87 -24.53
N ASP A 43 -27.11 13.32 -24.02
CA ASP A 43 -26.84 11.88 -24.01
C ASP A 43 -27.78 11.13 -23.07
N THR A 44 -28.10 9.88 -23.42
CA THR A 44 -28.85 8.98 -22.55
C THR A 44 -27.97 8.55 -21.38
N VAL A 45 -28.35 8.94 -20.16
CA VAL A 45 -27.64 8.60 -18.92
C VAL A 45 -28.51 7.63 -18.11
N ALA A 46 -27.91 6.56 -17.60
CA ALA A 46 -28.55 5.70 -16.61
C ALA A 46 -28.47 6.39 -15.23
N GLY A 47 -29.60 6.51 -14.56
CA GLY A 47 -29.68 7.16 -13.25
C GLY A 47 -30.57 6.36 -12.31
N THR A 48 -30.22 6.38 -11.02
CA THR A 48 -31.05 5.85 -9.94
C THR A 48 -31.39 7.02 -9.02
N GLY A 49 -32.68 7.18 -8.71
CA GLY A 49 -33.16 8.18 -7.76
C GLY A 49 -33.60 7.51 -6.46
N VAL A 50 -33.14 8.05 -5.33
CA VAL A 50 -33.58 7.63 -3.99
C VAL A 50 -34.23 8.82 -3.31
N ILE A 51 -35.40 8.60 -2.70
CA ILE A 51 -36.13 9.62 -1.96
C ILE A 51 -36.10 9.24 -0.49
N LEU A 52 -35.51 10.10 0.33
CA LEU A 52 -35.43 9.92 1.77
C LEU A 52 -36.33 10.96 2.46
N PRO A 53 -37.40 10.55 3.16
CA PRO A 53 -38.22 11.47 3.92
C PRO A 53 -37.54 11.83 5.25
N PHE A 54 -37.58 13.12 5.62
CA PHE A 54 -37.13 13.62 6.90
C PHE A 54 -38.31 14.15 7.72
N SER A 55 -38.26 13.93 9.04
CA SER A 55 -39.18 14.52 10.01
C SER A 55 -38.71 15.90 10.45
N SER A 56 -39.59 16.68 11.08
CA SER A 56 -39.26 17.99 11.65
C SER A 56 -38.22 17.93 12.76
N THR A 57 -38.05 16.77 13.40
CA THR A 57 -37.04 16.54 14.45
C THR A 57 -35.71 16.01 13.92
N ASP A 58 -35.64 15.63 12.65
CA ASP A 58 -34.39 15.16 12.05
C ASP A 58 -33.48 16.35 11.73
N PRO A 59 -32.17 16.25 12.00
CA PRO A 59 -31.22 17.27 11.59
C PRO A 59 -31.26 17.45 10.08
N VAL A 60 -31.02 18.67 9.59
CA VAL A 60 -31.06 19.01 8.17
C VAL A 60 -29.63 19.04 7.62
N PRO A 61 -29.20 18.05 6.81
CA PRO A 61 -27.86 17.98 6.24
C PRO A 61 -27.55 19.20 5.37
N GLY A 62 -26.42 19.85 5.61
CA GLY A 62 -25.94 20.95 4.78
C GLY A 62 -26.72 22.27 4.86
N ALA A 63 -27.63 22.41 5.83
CA ALA A 63 -28.45 23.61 5.98
C ALA A 63 -27.67 24.86 6.44
N CYS A 64 -26.44 24.70 6.91
CA CYS A 64 -25.54 25.81 7.22
C CYS A 64 -24.43 25.90 6.17
N ASN A 65 -24.80 25.91 4.89
CA ASN A 65 -23.85 26.03 3.80
C ASN A 65 -23.45 27.49 3.55
N MET A 66 -22.13 27.73 3.45
CA MET A 66 -21.54 29.01 3.02
C MET A 66 -20.51 28.82 1.90
N GLU A 67 -20.20 27.57 1.52
CA GLU A 67 -19.09 27.24 0.61
C GLU A 67 -19.58 26.84 -0.78
N PHE A 68 -20.73 26.18 -0.87
CA PHE A 68 -21.22 25.56 -2.11
C PHE A 68 -22.41 26.30 -2.72
N ASN A 69 -22.80 25.89 -3.93
CA ASN A 69 -23.78 26.61 -4.75
C ASN A 69 -25.25 26.40 -4.34
N LEU A 70 -25.56 25.38 -3.54
CA LEU A 70 -26.92 25.12 -3.06
C LEU A 70 -27.17 25.86 -1.74
N ASP A 71 -28.38 26.37 -1.53
CA ASP A 71 -28.70 27.05 -0.25
C ASP A 71 -28.66 26.05 0.93
N ILE A 72 -29.18 24.85 0.70
CA ILE A 72 -29.03 23.69 1.57
C ILE A 72 -28.31 22.61 0.77
N ASP A 73 -27.09 22.28 1.18
CA ASP A 73 -26.24 21.37 0.41
C ASP A 73 -26.00 20.02 1.12
N PRO A 74 -26.86 19.01 0.88
CA PRO A 74 -26.71 17.70 1.50
C PRO A 74 -25.61 16.85 0.83
N ASN A 75 -24.85 17.39 -0.12
CA ASN A 75 -23.88 16.62 -0.89
C ASN A 75 -22.53 16.52 -0.18
N VAL A 76 -21.90 15.37 -0.35
CA VAL A 76 -20.51 15.15 0.05
C VAL A 76 -19.63 15.28 -1.19
N TYR A 77 -18.69 16.21 -1.12
CA TYR A 77 -17.75 16.47 -2.20
C TYR A 77 -16.48 15.67 -1.99
N ILE A 78 -16.10 14.88 -2.99
CA ILE A 78 -14.83 14.13 -3.00
C ILE A 78 -13.79 14.88 -3.81
N HIS A 79 -12.58 14.96 -3.26
CA HIS A 79 -11.38 15.25 -4.03
C HIS A 79 -10.34 14.16 -3.77
N TYR A 80 -9.67 13.64 -4.79
CA TYR A 80 -8.66 12.61 -4.61
C TYR A 80 -7.37 12.92 -5.37
N ASN A 81 -6.26 12.40 -4.87
CA ASN A 81 -4.98 12.32 -5.55
C ASN A 81 -4.39 10.90 -5.36
N LEU A 82 -3.15 10.67 -5.82
CA LEU A 82 -2.48 9.36 -5.74
C LEU A 82 -2.29 8.84 -4.30
N TYR A 83 -2.25 9.75 -3.33
CA TYR A 83 -1.94 9.45 -1.93
C TYR A 83 -3.20 9.43 -1.06
N GLU A 84 -4.09 10.41 -1.23
CA GLU A 84 -5.21 10.69 -0.33
C GLU A 84 -6.51 11.01 -1.06
N THR A 85 -7.62 10.66 -0.41
CA THR A 85 -8.98 11.02 -0.79
C THR A 85 -9.57 11.85 0.33
N THR A 86 -9.96 13.07 0.04
CA THR A 86 -10.61 13.98 0.97
C THR A 86 -12.10 14.06 0.65
N ILE A 87 -12.93 14.02 1.69
CA ILE A 87 -14.34 14.32 1.60
C ILE A 87 -14.63 15.62 2.36
N ARG A 88 -15.48 16.47 1.79
CA ARG A 88 -15.94 17.73 2.38
C ARG A 88 -17.45 17.79 2.31
N PHE A 89 -18.08 18.37 3.31
CA PHE A 89 -19.53 18.54 3.34
C PHE A 89 -19.90 19.81 4.10
N ALA A 90 -21.06 20.38 3.77
CA ALA A 90 -21.57 21.55 4.48
C ALA A 90 -22.11 21.14 5.87
N PRO A 91 -21.91 21.95 6.92
CA PRO A 91 -22.46 21.67 8.25
C PRO A 91 -24.00 21.59 8.25
N ALA A 92 -24.54 20.70 9.08
CA ALA A 92 -25.96 20.53 9.27
C ALA A 92 -26.55 21.55 10.26
N ASN A 93 -27.86 21.73 10.19
CA ASN A 93 -28.63 22.50 11.16
C ASN A 93 -29.67 21.61 11.88
N LEU A 94 -30.28 22.14 12.93
CA LEU A 94 -31.38 21.47 13.62
C LEU A 94 -32.62 21.38 12.73
N GLY A 95 -33.41 20.33 12.93
CA GLY A 95 -34.72 20.18 12.30
C GLY A 95 -35.70 21.27 12.75
N TYR A 96 -36.64 21.59 11.88
CA TYR A 96 -37.70 22.57 12.12
C TYR A 96 -39.00 22.14 11.44
N GLU A 97 -40.13 22.68 11.92
CA GLU A 97 -41.46 22.35 11.38
C GLU A 97 -41.69 22.97 10.00
N ARG A 98 -42.62 22.40 9.24
CA ARG A 98 -42.95 22.91 7.90
C ARG A 98 -43.51 24.32 8.00
N GLY A 99 -42.96 25.24 7.21
CA GLY A 99 -43.39 26.64 7.17
C GLY A 99 -42.79 27.52 8.27
N GLU A 100 -42.01 26.96 9.20
CA GLU A 100 -41.23 27.75 10.15
C GLU A 100 -39.92 28.24 9.51
N THR A 101 -39.38 29.32 10.07
CA THR A 101 -38.06 29.82 9.69
C THR A 101 -36.97 28.90 10.24
N PRO A 102 -35.97 28.53 9.44
CA PRO A 102 -34.88 27.67 9.91
C PRO A 102 -34.13 28.35 11.07
N PRO A 103 -33.63 27.58 12.05
CA PRO A 103 -32.78 28.11 13.11
C PRO A 103 -31.54 28.82 12.55
N VAL A 104 -31.07 29.87 13.22
CA VAL A 104 -29.89 30.60 12.76
C VAL A 104 -28.63 29.75 12.95
N CYS A 105 -27.77 29.71 11.94
CA CYS A 105 -26.47 29.08 12.02
C CYS A 105 -25.52 29.95 12.86
N ASP A 106 -24.81 29.35 13.81
CA ASP A 106 -23.68 29.96 14.53
C ASP A 106 -23.97 31.21 15.36
N GLU A 107 -25.15 31.27 15.97
CA GLU A 107 -25.48 32.30 16.95
C GLU A 107 -24.73 32.10 18.29
N SER A 108 -24.62 30.86 18.76
CA SER A 108 -23.87 30.50 19.97
C SER A 108 -23.41 29.03 19.96
N ILE A 109 -22.37 28.72 20.75
CA ILE A 109 -21.84 27.35 20.95
C ILE A 109 -22.63 26.60 22.05
N GLU A 110 -23.82 27.10 22.42
CA GLU A 110 -24.63 26.45 23.45
C GLU A 110 -25.18 25.08 23.00
N PRO A 111 -25.47 24.16 23.92
CA PRO A 111 -26.07 22.86 23.59
C PRO A 111 -27.48 22.95 22.97
N SER A 112 -28.10 24.13 23.00
CA SER A 112 -29.38 24.42 22.37
C SER A 112 -29.27 24.56 20.84
N THR A 113 -28.07 24.83 20.31
CA THR A 113 -27.83 25.13 18.89
C THR A 113 -27.29 23.91 18.12
N ARG A 114 -26.98 24.10 16.83
CA ARG A 114 -26.39 23.05 15.97
C ARG A 114 -25.07 22.47 16.50
N TRP A 115 -24.41 23.15 17.43
CA TRP A 115 -23.12 22.73 17.97
C TRP A 115 -23.19 21.41 18.76
N ARG A 116 -24.39 20.95 19.14
CA ARG A 116 -24.60 19.61 19.72
C ARG A 116 -24.54 18.45 18.72
N LEU A 117 -24.71 18.74 17.43
CA LEU A 117 -24.75 17.71 16.39
C LEU A 117 -23.40 17.01 16.26
N GLN A 118 -23.45 15.72 15.94
CA GLN A 118 -22.26 14.89 15.73
C GLN A 118 -22.36 14.23 14.36
N TYR A 119 -21.25 14.14 13.64
CA TYR A 119 -21.19 13.63 12.29
C TYR A 119 -20.45 12.31 12.29
N ASP A 120 -21.17 11.22 12.12
CA ASP A 120 -20.56 9.90 11.99
C ASP A 120 -20.21 9.67 10.52
N VAL A 121 -18.93 9.51 10.21
CA VAL A 121 -18.43 9.28 8.85
C VAL A 121 -18.32 7.78 8.60
N TYR A 122 -18.95 7.33 7.53
CA TYR A 122 -18.99 5.93 7.12
C TYR A 122 -18.25 5.72 5.79
N GLN A 123 -17.66 4.55 5.66
CA GLN A 123 -17.09 4.05 4.42
C GLN A 123 -17.68 2.67 4.10
N TYR A 124 -17.93 2.42 2.83
CA TYR A 124 -18.36 1.14 2.31
C TYR A 124 -17.51 0.76 1.09
N PHE A 125 -16.87 -0.40 1.13
CA PHE A 125 -16.03 -0.88 0.04
C PHE A 125 -16.86 -1.68 -0.97
N LEU A 126 -16.75 -1.32 -2.23
CA LEU A 126 -17.31 -2.10 -3.35
C LEU A 126 -16.48 -3.38 -3.59
N PRO A 127 -17.02 -4.37 -4.32
CA PRO A 127 -16.26 -5.58 -4.67
C PRO A 127 -14.94 -5.27 -5.36
N GLU A 128 -13.86 -5.95 -4.95
CA GLU A 128 -12.54 -5.80 -5.58
C GLU A 128 -12.59 -6.24 -7.05
N ASN A 129 -11.80 -5.58 -7.91
CA ASN A 129 -11.65 -5.94 -9.33
C ASN A 129 -12.94 -5.87 -10.17
N ASP A 130 -14.00 -5.22 -9.65
CA ASP A 130 -15.25 -4.98 -10.38
C ASP A 130 -15.48 -3.47 -10.53
N LEU A 131 -15.33 -2.99 -11.77
CA LEU A 131 -15.57 -1.59 -12.15
C LEU A 131 -16.88 -1.44 -12.94
N SER A 132 -17.79 -2.43 -12.87
CA SER A 132 -19.04 -2.40 -13.61
C SER A 132 -20.06 -1.44 -12.99
N GLU A 133 -20.89 -0.83 -13.82
CA GLU A 133 -21.97 0.03 -13.34
C GLU A 133 -22.96 -0.73 -12.44
N ARG A 134 -23.18 -2.02 -12.70
CA ARG A 134 -24.13 -2.84 -11.93
C ARG A 134 -23.69 -3.00 -10.48
N SER A 135 -22.41 -3.30 -10.25
CA SER A 135 -21.89 -3.44 -8.89
C SER A 135 -21.95 -2.11 -8.16
N LEU A 136 -21.61 -1.00 -8.83
CA LEU A 136 -21.74 0.35 -8.30
C LEU A 136 -23.19 0.67 -7.88
N PHE A 137 -24.17 0.52 -8.78
CA PHE A 137 -25.57 0.83 -8.45
C PHE A 137 -26.11 -0.06 -7.33
N SER A 138 -25.77 -1.35 -7.34
CA SER A 138 -26.16 -2.26 -6.25
C SER A 138 -25.53 -1.87 -4.92
N GLY A 139 -24.27 -1.42 -4.94
CA GLY A 139 -23.56 -0.95 -3.76
C GLY A 139 -24.14 0.33 -3.19
N ILE A 140 -24.40 1.33 -4.05
CA ILE A 140 -25.06 2.59 -3.64
C ILE A 140 -26.44 2.30 -3.07
N GLN A 141 -27.24 1.42 -3.71
CA GLN A 141 -28.56 1.05 -3.21
C GLN A 141 -28.49 0.40 -1.83
N ALA A 142 -27.47 -0.43 -1.56
CA ALA A 142 -27.28 -1.10 -0.27
C ALA A 142 -26.89 -0.13 0.88
N VAL A 143 -26.40 1.06 0.55
CA VAL A 143 -25.99 2.09 1.55
C VAL A 143 -26.69 3.43 1.34
N ALA A 144 -27.81 3.43 0.62
CA ALA A 144 -28.53 4.65 0.28
C ALA A 144 -29.25 5.27 1.49
N ASP A 145 -29.69 4.44 2.43
CA ASP A 145 -30.38 4.87 3.65
C ASP A 145 -29.53 4.64 4.91
N ILE A 146 -29.99 5.23 6.02
CA ILE A 146 -29.29 5.16 7.31
C ILE A 146 -29.17 3.71 7.80
N ARG A 147 -30.18 2.86 7.55
CA ARG A 147 -30.17 1.47 8.01
C ARG A 147 -29.16 0.65 7.21
N GLY A 148 -29.24 0.72 5.87
CA GLY A 148 -28.30 0.06 4.98
C GLY A 148 -26.86 0.48 5.24
N MET A 149 -26.61 1.78 5.47
CA MET A 149 -25.26 2.24 5.79
C MET A 149 -24.77 1.78 7.17
N LYS A 150 -25.63 1.66 8.18
CA LYS A 150 -25.25 1.10 9.49
C LYS A 150 -25.04 -0.42 9.47
N GLU A 151 -25.74 -1.13 8.59
CA GLU A 151 -25.63 -2.59 8.45
C GLU A 151 -24.43 -3.00 7.59
N ASN A 152 -24.22 -2.32 6.47
CA ASN A 152 -23.21 -2.70 5.47
C ASN A 152 -21.93 -1.85 5.58
N GLY A 153 -22.04 -0.59 6.01
CA GLY A 153 -20.93 0.34 6.11
C GLY A 153 -20.15 0.22 7.42
N LYS A 154 -18.88 0.63 7.39
CA LYS A 154 -18.04 0.75 8.58
C LYS A 154 -18.00 2.22 9.02
N ARG A 155 -18.37 2.50 10.27
CA ARG A 155 -18.14 3.81 10.87
C ARG A 155 -16.65 4.00 11.14
N VAL A 156 -16.07 5.02 10.55
CA VAL A 156 -14.63 5.30 10.58
C VAL A 156 -14.27 6.27 11.69
N MET A 157 -15.08 7.32 11.84
CA MET A 157 -14.88 8.36 12.85
C MET A 157 -16.20 9.05 13.20
N THR A 158 -16.15 9.86 14.25
CA THR A 158 -17.17 10.85 14.57
C THR A 158 -16.49 12.22 14.64
N LEU A 159 -16.99 13.19 13.87
CA LEU A 159 -16.60 14.59 13.93
C LEU A 159 -17.61 15.36 14.79
N LEU A 160 -17.11 16.32 15.58
CA LEU A 160 -17.93 17.28 16.29
C LEU A 160 -18.22 18.50 15.41
N SER A 161 -19.27 19.26 15.73
CA SER A 161 -19.57 20.53 15.03
C SER A 161 -18.46 21.59 15.12
N SER A 162 -17.52 21.43 16.07
CA SER A 162 -16.31 22.26 16.19
C SER A 162 -15.16 21.85 15.31
N ASP A 163 -15.18 20.61 14.81
CA ASP A 163 -14.16 20.10 13.93
C ASP A 163 -14.43 20.61 12.50
N VAL A 164 -13.39 20.62 11.67
CA VAL A 164 -13.56 20.92 10.25
C VAL A 164 -14.41 19.80 9.63
N SER A 165 -15.42 20.15 8.82
CA SER A 165 -16.29 19.20 8.11
C SER A 165 -15.60 18.52 6.93
N MET A 166 -14.43 17.94 7.21
CA MET A 166 -13.56 17.26 6.29
C MET A 166 -13.04 15.97 6.92
N ALA A 167 -12.99 14.90 6.12
CA ALA A 167 -12.28 13.68 6.49
C ALA A 167 -11.32 13.26 5.37
N VAL A 168 -10.19 12.67 5.76
CA VAL A 168 -9.10 12.29 4.83
C VAL A 168 -8.83 10.79 4.94
N PHE A 169 -8.81 10.12 3.80
CA PHE A 169 -8.64 8.68 3.64
C PHE A 169 -7.45 8.38 2.73
N ASN A 170 -6.90 7.18 2.84
CA ASN A 170 -5.90 6.69 1.89
C ASN A 170 -6.54 6.42 0.52
N SER A 171 -5.96 6.94 -0.56
CA SER A 171 -6.41 6.63 -1.92
C SER A 171 -5.99 5.24 -2.34
N ILE A 172 -6.93 4.42 -2.81
CA ILE A 172 -6.64 3.06 -3.27
C ILE A 172 -7.08 2.97 -4.75
N PRO A 173 -6.19 3.26 -5.72
CA PRO A 173 -6.58 3.33 -7.13
C PRO A 173 -7.16 2.01 -7.62
N GLY A 174 -8.34 2.06 -8.26
CA GLY A 174 -9.06 0.90 -8.77
C GLY A 174 -9.96 0.19 -7.75
N GLN A 175 -9.92 0.58 -6.47
CA GLN A 175 -10.86 0.09 -5.45
C GLN A 175 -12.03 1.06 -5.33
N GLY A 176 -13.25 0.56 -5.53
CA GLY A 176 -14.45 1.35 -5.33
C GLY A 176 -14.75 1.56 -3.85
N VAL A 177 -14.99 2.81 -3.46
CA VAL A 177 -15.39 3.19 -2.10
C VAL A 177 -16.56 4.15 -2.18
N VAL A 178 -17.57 3.92 -1.34
CA VAL A 178 -18.68 4.84 -1.11
C VAL A 178 -18.49 5.48 0.26
N TYR A 179 -18.45 6.81 0.30
CA TYR A 179 -18.42 7.60 1.52
C TYR A 179 -19.80 8.17 1.81
N SER A 180 -20.21 8.14 3.06
CA SER A 180 -21.41 8.84 3.52
C SER A 180 -21.18 9.42 4.91
N VAL A 181 -21.94 10.46 5.21
CA VAL A 181 -21.94 11.12 6.52
C VAL A 181 -23.33 11.04 7.09
N ILE A 182 -23.46 10.57 8.32
CA ILE A 182 -24.73 10.56 9.05
C ILE A 182 -24.61 11.55 10.19
N VAL A 183 -25.41 12.61 10.13
CA VAL A 183 -25.54 13.56 11.24
C VAL A 183 -26.53 13.02 12.26
N ARG A 184 -26.16 13.08 13.53
CA ARG A 184 -27.00 12.65 14.65
C ARG A 184 -27.19 13.77 15.66
N ASP A 185 -28.43 13.88 16.15
CA ASP A 185 -28.77 14.72 17.29
C ASP A 185 -28.77 13.85 18.56
N PRO A 186 -27.78 14.00 19.46
CA PRO A 186 -27.72 13.21 20.69
C PRO A 186 -28.85 13.52 21.68
N ARG A 187 -29.53 14.67 21.55
CA ARG A 187 -30.60 15.07 22.47
C ARG A 187 -31.95 14.49 22.07
N LEU A 188 -32.25 14.50 20.77
CA LEU A 188 -33.50 13.96 20.23
C LEU A 188 -33.37 12.50 19.76
N ASN A 189 -32.15 11.98 19.71
CA ASN A 189 -31.80 10.66 19.20
C ASN A 189 -32.29 10.41 17.75
N THR A 190 -32.31 11.48 16.97
CA THR A 190 -32.68 11.50 15.54
C THR A 190 -31.42 11.58 14.69
N SER A 191 -31.53 11.18 13.42
CA SER A 191 -30.38 11.18 12.51
C SER A 191 -30.81 11.35 11.07
N ALA A 192 -29.99 12.04 10.29
CA ALA A 192 -30.17 12.25 8.86
C ALA A 192 -28.90 11.86 8.10
N SER A 193 -29.06 11.32 6.89
CA SER A 193 -27.95 10.99 6.00
C SER A 193 -27.69 12.13 5.03
N TYR A 194 -26.40 12.43 4.82
CA TYR A 194 -25.95 13.13 3.64
C TYR A 194 -26.04 12.21 2.41
N VAL A 195 -25.94 12.79 1.23
CA VAL A 195 -25.94 12.05 -0.03
C VAL A 195 -24.64 11.25 -0.13
N PRO A 196 -24.70 9.92 -0.29
CA PRO A 196 -23.52 9.11 -0.44
C PRO A 196 -22.84 9.41 -1.77
N VAL A 197 -21.51 9.38 -1.77
CA VAL A 197 -20.68 9.70 -2.94
C VAL A 197 -19.63 8.61 -3.13
N HIS A 198 -19.34 8.26 -4.38
CA HIS A 198 -18.40 7.19 -4.69
C HIS A 198 -17.13 7.67 -5.38
N THR A 199 -16.06 6.89 -5.25
CA THR A 199 -14.83 7.07 -6.02
C THR A 199 -14.07 5.76 -6.17
N TYR A 200 -13.29 5.65 -7.26
CA TYR A 200 -12.31 4.59 -7.46
C TYR A 200 -10.86 5.09 -7.29
N ALA A 201 -10.68 6.34 -6.84
CA ALA A 201 -9.40 7.04 -6.77
C ALA A 201 -8.60 7.01 -8.10
N CYS A 202 -9.32 6.94 -9.21
CA CYS A 202 -8.82 6.97 -10.58
C CYS A 202 -9.96 7.40 -11.52
N SER A 203 -9.61 7.87 -12.71
CA SER A 203 -10.55 8.31 -13.73
C SER A 203 -10.79 7.21 -14.77
N PHE A 204 -12.03 7.11 -15.28
CA PHE A 204 -12.35 6.28 -16.44
C PHE A 204 -12.08 6.98 -17.79
N ALA A 205 -11.97 8.32 -17.77
CA ALA A 205 -11.80 9.14 -18.97
C ALA A 205 -10.34 9.59 -19.20
N SER A 206 -9.58 9.81 -18.13
CA SER A 206 -8.19 10.29 -18.23
C SER A 206 -7.22 9.16 -18.61
N THR A 207 -6.27 9.46 -19.48
CA THR A 207 -5.18 8.54 -19.86
C THR A 207 -4.02 8.55 -18.86
N LEU A 208 -3.85 9.63 -18.09
CA LEU A 208 -2.78 9.80 -17.11
C LEU A 208 -3.10 9.13 -15.77
N ASP A 209 -4.37 9.20 -15.34
CA ASP A 209 -4.88 8.60 -14.10
C ASP A 209 -5.99 7.57 -14.40
N GLY A 210 -5.78 6.79 -15.46
CA GLY A 210 -6.78 5.84 -15.92
C GLY A 210 -6.91 4.66 -14.96
N CYS A 211 -8.12 4.28 -14.56
CA CYS A 211 -8.35 3.05 -13.77
C CYS A 211 -7.81 1.79 -14.46
N GLN A 212 -7.70 1.82 -15.79
CA GLN A 212 -7.14 0.73 -16.59
C GLN A 212 -5.60 0.71 -16.62
N THR A 213 -4.92 1.75 -16.12
CA THR A 213 -3.45 1.84 -16.15
C THR A 213 -2.76 0.83 -15.22
N LEU A 214 -3.41 0.43 -14.13
CA LEU A 214 -2.95 -0.69 -13.28
C LEU A 214 -2.85 -2.01 -14.07
N GLY A 215 -3.64 -2.16 -15.15
CA GLY A 215 -3.66 -3.33 -16.02
C GLY A 215 -2.61 -3.36 -17.13
N LYS A 216 -1.70 -2.38 -17.23
CA LYS A 216 -0.70 -2.31 -18.31
C LYS A 216 0.13 -3.60 -18.38
N ILE A 217 0.37 -4.08 -19.60
CA ILE A 217 1.12 -5.32 -19.83
C ILE A 217 2.55 -5.20 -19.26
N SER A 218 3.16 -4.01 -19.33
CA SER A 218 4.52 -3.78 -18.81
C SER A 218 4.64 -3.99 -17.30
N THR A 219 3.68 -3.51 -16.50
CA THR A 219 3.69 -3.71 -15.04
C THR A 219 3.46 -5.18 -14.70
N LYS A 220 2.53 -5.85 -15.38
CA LYS A 220 2.31 -7.30 -15.25
C LYS A 220 3.59 -8.09 -15.54
N VAL A 221 4.28 -7.80 -16.65
CA VAL A 221 5.54 -8.47 -16.98
C VAL A 221 6.61 -8.21 -15.91
N PHE A 222 6.78 -6.98 -15.46
CA PHE A 222 7.74 -6.67 -14.38
C PHE A 222 7.44 -7.47 -13.10
N PHE A 223 6.21 -7.42 -12.62
CA PHE A 223 5.80 -8.11 -11.40
C PHE A 223 5.89 -9.63 -11.53
N THR A 224 5.60 -10.23 -12.69
CA THR A 224 5.81 -11.68 -12.90
C THR A 224 7.27 -12.09 -12.85
N ILE A 225 8.17 -11.32 -13.45
CA ILE A 225 9.61 -11.60 -13.40
C ILE A 225 10.09 -11.51 -11.95
N THR A 226 9.68 -10.47 -11.22
CA THR A 226 9.97 -10.32 -9.79
C THR A 226 9.39 -11.47 -8.96
N GLY A 227 8.17 -11.92 -9.25
CA GLY A 227 7.53 -13.06 -8.60
C GLY A 227 8.26 -14.38 -8.84
N LEU A 228 8.68 -14.64 -10.08
CA LEU A 228 9.46 -15.83 -10.42
C LEU A 228 10.82 -15.82 -9.72
N ALA A 229 11.50 -14.67 -9.71
CA ALA A 229 12.73 -14.48 -8.94
C ALA A 229 12.49 -14.69 -7.44
N GLY A 230 11.37 -14.17 -6.91
CA GLY A 230 10.91 -14.35 -5.54
C GLY A 230 10.70 -15.81 -5.18
N LEU A 231 10.08 -16.60 -6.06
CA LEU A 231 9.89 -18.04 -5.90
C LEU A 231 11.23 -18.78 -5.84
N VAL A 232 12.17 -18.43 -6.72
CA VAL A 232 13.54 -18.98 -6.69
C VAL A 232 14.24 -18.61 -5.37
N VAL A 233 14.11 -17.38 -4.89
CA VAL A 233 14.64 -16.96 -3.59
C VAL A 233 13.96 -17.72 -2.43
N CYS A 234 12.65 -17.95 -2.52
CA CYS A 234 11.86 -18.66 -1.50
C CYS A 234 12.31 -20.12 -1.30
N PHE A 235 12.73 -20.82 -2.36
CA PHE A 235 13.15 -22.24 -2.26
C PHE A 235 14.66 -22.47 -2.34
N PHE A 236 15.43 -21.53 -2.91
CA PHE A 236 16.87 -21.69 -3.17
C PHE A 236 17.72 -20.51 -2.67
N GLY A 237 17.12 -19.49 -2.04
CA GLY A 237 17.77 -18.23 -1.69
C GLY A 237 19.02 -18.38 -0.82
N HIS A 238 19.00 -19.27 0.17
CA HIS A 238 20.15 -19.53 1.04
C HIS A 238 21.42 -19.92 0.23
N ARG A 239 21.27 -20.71 -0.84
CA ARG A 239 22.38 -21.14 -1.70
C ARG A 239 22.83 -20.04 -2.66
N PHE A 240 21.88 -19.30 -3.22
CA PHE A 240 22.13 -18.21 -4.18
C PHE A 240 22.70 -16.94 -3.52
N PHE A 241 22.66 -16.81 -2.19
CA PHE A 241 23.28 -15.69 -1.47
C PHE A 241 24.78 -15.55 -1.74
N LYS A 242 25.46 -16.59 -2.26
CA LYS A 242 26.85 -16.50 -2.73
C LYS A 242 26.98 -15.78 -4.09
N CYS A 243 26.01 -15.94 -4.99
CA CYS A 243 26.01 -15.33 -6.33
C CYS A 243 25.28 -13.98 -6.37
N VAL A 244 24.19 -13.84 -5.61
CA VAL A 244 23.40 -12.60 -5.49
C VAL A 244 24.22 -11.49 -4.83
N ARG A 245 25.17 -11.80 -3.93
CA ARG A 245 26.12 -10.80 -3.38
C ARG A 245 26.89 -10.02 -4.45
N LEU A 246 27.21 -10.66 -5.58
CA LEU A 246 27.91 -10.03 -6.72
C LEU A 246 26.94 -9.24 -7.63
N ALA A 247 25.69 -9.69 -7.77
CA ALA A 247 24.69 -9.01 -8.58
C ALA A 247 24.07 -7.79 -7.85
N LEU A 248 23.83 -7.89 -6.54
CA LEU A 248 23.30 -6.78 -5.73
C LEU A 248 24.32 -5.63 -5.59
N SER A 249 25.62 -5.93 -5.51
CA SER A 249 26.69 -4.92 -5.52
C SER A 249 26.81 -4.17 -6.86
N ALA A 250 26.30 -4.75 -7.95
CA ALA A 250 26.31 -4.11 -9.26
C ALA A 250 25.19 -3.07 -9.42
N VAL A 251 24.11 -3.16 -8.64
CA VAL A 251 22.92 -2.30 -8.77
C VAL A 251 22.79 -1.28 -7.64
N ILE A 252 23.19 -1.63 -6.40
CA ILE A 252 23.04 -0.74 -5.23
C ILE A 252 24.43 -0.32 -4.72
N GLY A 253 25.01 0.63 -5.44
CA GLY A 253 26.14 1.46 -4.99
C GLY A 253 27.51 0.81 -5.03
N VAL A 254 28.36 1.28 -5.94
CA VAL A 254 29.82 1.02 -5.95
C VAL A 254 30.43 1.25 -4.55
N VAL A 255 29.93 2.26 -3.81
CA VAL A 255 30.36 2.58 -2.43
C VAL A 255 29.91 1.52 -1.42
N GLY A 256 28.66 1.07 -1.48
CA GLY A 256 28.13 0.01 -0.61
C GLY A 256 28.79 -1.35 -0.87
N GLY A 257 29.02 -1.66 -2.15
CA GLY A 257 29.74 -2.86 -2.58
C GLY A 257 31.20 -2.87 -2.11
N VAL A 258 31.93 -1.76 -2.23
CA VAL A 258 33.32 -1.65 -1.75
C VAL A 258 33.39 -1.79 -0.24
N LEU A 259 32.52 -1.13 0.53
CA LEU A 259 32.50 -1.26 1.99
C LEU A 259 32.20 -2.69 2.45
N LEU A 260 31.30 -3.41 1.76
CA LEU A 260 30.99 -4.81 2.06
C LEU A 260 32.13 -5.77 1.69
N VAL A 261 32.79 -5.56 0.55
CA VAL A 261 33.97 -6.36 0.13
C VAL A 261 35.14 -6.11 1.09
N MET A 262 35.38 -4.87 1.49
CA MET A 262 36.42 -4.51 2.46
C MET A 262 36.13 -5.08 3.84
N SER A 263 34.87 -5.03 4.30
CA SER A 263 34.43 -5.64 5.55
C SER A 263 34.58 -7.17 5.54
N TRP A 264 34.21 -7.82 4.42
CA TRP A 264 34.40 -9.26 4.24
C TRP A 264 35.88 -9.65 4.20
N TRP A 265 36.71 -8.90 3.48
CA TRP A 265 38.16 -9.11 3.41
C TRP A 265 38.80 -8.99 4.80
N ARG A 266 38.37 -8.00 5.60
CA ARG A 266 39.01 -7.65 6.88
C ARG A 266 38.54 -8.51 8.07
N PHE A 267 37.25 -8.82 8.15
CA PHE A 267 36.64 -9.51 9.30
C PHE A 267 36.28 -10.96 9.01
N GLY A 268 36.35 -11.41 7.75
CA GLY A 268 36.03 -12.78 7.35
C GLY A 268 34.59 -13.19 7.65
N SER A 269 33.71 -12.23 7.95
CA SER A 269 32.42 -12.47 8.60
C SER A 269 31.27 -11.83 7.83
N VAL A 270 30.23 -12.64 7.58
CA VAL A 270 29.04 -12.31 6.77
C VAL A 270 28.03 -11.44 7.57
N MET A 271 28.42 -10.93 8.75
CA MET A 271 27.51 -10.27 9.70
C MET A 271 26.87 -9.01 9.13
N ALA A 272 27.59 -8.21 8.34
CA ALA A 272 27.00 -7.05 7.67
C ALA A 272 25.88 -7.45 6.71
N CYS A 273 26.05 -8.55 5.97
CA CYS A 273 25.01 -9.08 5.10
C CYS A 273 23.83 -9.67 5.89
N ILE A 274 24.10 -10.31 7.02
CA ILE A 274 23.06 -10.86 7.91
C ILE A 274 22.20 -9.73 8.49
N VAL A 275 22.81 -8.61 8.88
CA VAL A 275 22.08 -7.43 9.35
C VAL A 275 21.19 -6.87 8.26
N VAL A 276 21.68 -6.71 7.02
CA VAL A 276 20.87 -6.23 5.89
C VAL A 276 19.68 -7.14 5.61
N VAL A 277 19.89 -8.46 5.60
CA VAL A 277 18.81 -9.45 5.41
C VAL A 277 17.81 -9.39 6.58
N GLY A 278 18.30 -9.31 7.82
CA GLY A 278 17.45 -9.18 9.00
C GLY A 278 16.64 -7.87 9.01
N LEU A 279 17.20 -6.77 8.48
CA LEU A 279 16.46 -5.50 8.30
C LEU A 279 15.35 -5.62 7.25
N MET A 280 15.55 -6.40 6.17
CA MET A 280 14.49 -6.65 5.18
C MET A 280 13.33 -7.44 5.77
N LEU A 281 13.63 -8.47 6.58
CA LEU A 281 12.60 -9.20 7.31
C LEU A 281 11.94 -8.32 8.37
N GLY A 282 12.73 -7.52 9.10
CA GLY A 282 12.25 -6.56 10.09
C GLY A 282 11.31 -5.52 9.48
N PHE A 283 11.63 -5.01 8.30
CA PHE A 283 10.79 -4.11 7.52
C PHE A 283 9.45 -4.76 7.19
N LEU A 284 9.44 -5.96 6.60
CA LEU A 284 8.18 -6.65 6.29
C LEU A 284 7.36 -6.96 7.55
N ILE A 285 7.99 -7.41 8.63
CA ILE A 285 7.28 -7.68 9.90
C ILE A 285 6.67 -6.38 10.45
N ALA A 286 7.45 -5.29 10.53
CA ALA A 286 6.95 -4.00 11.00
C ALA A 286 5.79 -3.49 10.13
N SER A 287 5.94 -3.56 8.81
CA SER A 287 4.88 -3.24 7.85
C SER A 287 3.62 -4.07 8.09
N THR A 288 3.74 -5.38 8.29
CA THR A 288 2.58 -6.26 8.50
C THR A 288 1.87 -5.97 9.83
N VAL A 289 2.62 -5.74 10.91
CA VAL A 289 2.06 -5.41 12.23
C VAL A 289 1.30 -4.09 12.16
N LEU A 290 1.86 -3.07 11.51
CA LEU A 290 1.22 -1.76 11.38
C LEU A 290 0.15 -1.70 10.28
N PHE A 291 0.07 -2.72 9.43
CA PHE A 291 -1.04 -2.89 8.50
C PHE A 291 -2.28 -3.49 9.17
N THR A 292 -2.12 -4.20 10.29
CA THR A 292 -3.27 -4.64 11.10
C THR A 292 -3.94 -3.46 11.80
N PRO A 293 -5.15 -3.63 12.38
CA PRO A 293 -5.84 -2.57 13.13
C PRO A 293 -5.01 -1.93 14.26
N LEU A 294 -3.89 -2.55 14.66
CA LEU A 294 -2.93 -1.96 15.60
C LEU A 294 -2.29 -0.67 15.06
N GLY A 295 -2.09 -0.55 13.74
CA GLY A 295 -1.49 0.65 13.14
C GLY A 295 -2.44 1.85 13.04
N ASP A 296 -3.76 1.62 13.10
CA ASP A 296 -4.79 2.65 12.94
C ASP A 296 -5.29 3.22 14.29
N ILE A 297 -4.61 2.93 15.39
CA ILE A 297 -4.96 3.53 16.69
C ILE A 297 -4.66 5.04 16.68
N ASN A 298 -5.49 5.81 17.40
CA ASN A 298 -5.38 7.27 17.47
C ASN A 298 -3.97 7.76 17.85
N VAL A 299 -3.23 7.00 18.66
CA VAL A 299 -1.86 7.34 19.08
C VAL A 299 -0.89 7.41 17.89
N PHE A 300 -0.94 6.42 16.99
CA PHE A 300 -0.08 6.39 15.80
C PHE A 300 -0.54 7.36 14.70
N ARG A 301 -1.82 7.75 14.71
CA ARG A 301 -2.39 8.74 13.81
C ARG A 301 -1.98 10.16 14.20
N GLN A 302 -2.10 10.51 15.48
CA GLN A 302 -1.82 11.87 15.96
C GLN A 302 -0.32 12.20 16.04
N SER A 303 0.55 11.19 16.12
CA SER A 303 1.99 11.42 16.32
C SER A 303 2.86 10.59 15.36
N ASP A 304 3.38 11.25 14.33
CA ASP A 304 4.32 10.63 13.38
C ASP A 304 5.60 10.12 14.05
N VAL A 305 6.08 10.84 15.06
CA VAL A 305 7.28 10.45 15.81
C VAL A 305 7.08 9.08 16.47
N VAL A 306 5.93 8.84 17.10
CA VAL A 306 5.65 7.56 17.78
C VAL A 306 5.54 6.43 16.76
N PHE A 307 4.90 6.68 15.62
CA PHE A 307 4.85 5.70 14.54
C PHE A 307 6.26 5.34 14.02
N TRP A 308 7.09 6.32 13.66
CA TRP A 308 8.41 6.04 13.11
C TRP A 308 9.36 5.41 14.14
N VAL A 309 9.28 5.82 15.40
CA VAL A 309 10.08 5.20 16.47
C VAL A 309 9.67 3.74 16.67
N THR A 310 8.38 3.43 16.76
CA THR A 310 7.91 2.04 16.92
C THR A 310 8.24 1.19 15.70
N PHE A 311 8.06 1.72 14.49
CA PHE A 311 8.48 1.07 13.25
C PHE A 311 9.97 0.72 13.28
N CYS A 312 10.84 1.70 13.54
CA CYS A 312 12.29 1.50 13.61
C CYS A 312 12.70 0.51 14.70
N CYS A 313 12.04 0.54 15.87
CA CYS A 313 12.29 -0.42 16.94
C CYS A 313 12.01 -1.86 16.49
N ILE A 314 10.86 -2.12 15.86
CA ILE A 314 10.53 -3.46 15.34
C ILE A 314 11.56 -3.89 14.28
N VAL A 315 11.91 -2.98 13.35
CA VAL A 315 12.88 -3.25 12.28
C VAL A 315 14.26 -3.62 12.83
N ILE A 316 14.70 -3.00 13.92
CA ILE A 316 16.03 -3.24 14.53
C ILE A 316 16.05 -4.48 15.45
N ILE A 317 14.94 -4.79 16.14
CA ILE A 317 14.87 -5.96 17.03
C ILE A 317 15.06 -7.27 16.26
N VAL A 318 14.50 -7.37 15.06
CA VAL A 318 14.56 -8.58 14.23
C VAL A 318 16.00 -9.01 13.87
N PRO A 319 16.87 -8.15 13.29
CA PRO A 319 18.26 -8.51 13.04
C PRO A 319 19.03 -8.80 14.34
N LEU A 320 18.78 -8.07 15.44
CA LEU A 320 19.45 -8.33 16.72
C LEU A 320 19.12 -9.74 17.27
N PHE A 321 17.88 -10.20 17.10
CA PHE A 321 17.48 -11.55 17.46
C PHE A 321 18.18 -12.60 16.58
N PHE A 322 18.17 -12.41 15.25
CA PHE A 322 18.76 -13.36 14.31
C PHE A 322 20.29 -13.33 14.21
N VAL A 323 20.97 -12.33 14.80
CA VAL A 323 22.43 -12.33 14.98
C VAL A 323 22.90 -13.57 15.74
N ARG A 324 22.10 -14.10 16.67
CA ARG A 324 22.42 -15.32 17.40
C ARG A 324 22.37 -16.56 16.50
N TRP A 325 21.45 -16.61 15.54
CA TRP A 325 21.23 -17.73 14.62
C TRP A 325 21.12 -17.25 13.16
N PRO A 326 22.25 -16.87 12.54
CA PRO A 326 22.22 -16.19 11.24
C PRO A 326 21.77 -17.09 10.08
N ARG A 327 21.99 -18.41 10.18
CA ARG A 327 21.51 -19.39 9.21
C ARG A 327 19.98 -19.42 9.17
N GLU A 328 19.38 -19.60 10.34
CA GLU A 328 17.93 -19.65 10.52
C GLU A 328 17.29 -18.33 10.07
N GLY A 329 17.88 -17.19 10.45
CA GLY A 329 17.41 -15.88 10.03
C GLY A 329 17.46 -15.64 8.52
N ASN A 330 18.53 -16.08 7.84
CA ASN A 330 18.63 -15.96 6.39
C ASN A 330 17.60 -16.84 5.67
N ILE A 331 17.44 -18.09 6.11
CA ILE A 331 16.43 -19.02 5.56
C ILE A 331 15.02 -18.48 5.76
N ALA A 332 14.70 -18.01 6.98
CA ALA A 332 13.42 -17.38 7.31
C ALA A 332 13.14 -16.16 6.41
N THR A 333 14.14 -15.28 6.26
CA THR A 333 14.00 -14.09 5.43
C THR A 333 13.76 -14.45 3.97
N CYS A 334 14.55 -15.36 3.40
CA CYS A 334 14.36 -15.80 2.02
C CYS A 334 12.98 -16.41 1.78
N GLY A 335 12.48 -17.23 2.72
CA GLY A 335 11.15 -17.82 2.66
C GLY A 335 10.03 -16.76 2.69
N VAL A 336 10.04 -15.88 3.70
CA VAL A 336 8.97 -14.89 3.91
C VAL A 336 8.98 -13.79 2.83
N VAL A 337 10.14 -13.19 2.57
CA VAL A 337 10.29 -12.11 1.56
C VAL A 337 10.08 -12.68 0.16
N GLY A 338 10.61 -13.86 -0.13
CA GLY A 338 10.44 -14.53 -1.43
C GLY A 338 8.98 -14.90 -1.68
N ALA A 339 8.27 -15.41 -0.68
CA ALA A 339 6.84 -15.67 -0.78
C ALA A 339 6.04 -14.37 -0.97
N TYR A 340 6.39 -13.28 -0.27
CA TYR A 340 5.72 -11.98 -0.44
C TYR A 340 5.89 -11.42 -1.86
N ALA A 341 7.06 -11.60 -2.49
CA ALA A 341 7.27 -11.21 -3.89
C ALA A 341 6.35 -11.97 -4.87
N VAL A 342 6.02 -13.23 -4.57
CA VAL A 342 5.01 -14.00 -5.35
C VAL A 342 3.62 -13.40 -5.16
N ILE A 343 3.25 -13.00 -3.94
CA ILE A 343 1.97 -12.33 -3.67
C ILE A 343 1.87 -11.02 -4.44
N LEU A 344 2.92 -10.20 -4.45
CA LEU A 344 2.98 -8.98 -5.25
C LEU A 344 2.83 -9.25 -6.75
N ALA A 345 3.34 -10.38 -7.23
CA ALA A 345 3.18 -10.79 -8.62
C ALA A 345 1.73 -11.13 -8.95
N VAL A 346 1.05 -11.88 -8.08
CA VAL A 346 -0.37 -12.19 -8.22
C VAL A 346 -1.23 -10.91 -8.13
N ASN A 347 -0.84 -9.96 -7.26
CA ASN A 347 -1.52 -8.67 -7.11
C ASN A 347 -1.61 -7.86 -8.43
N ALA A 348 -0.68 -8.10 -9.37
CA ALA A 348 -0.73 -7.44 -10.69
C ALA A 348 -1.83 -8.00 -11.61
N TYR A 349 -2.41 -9.16 -11.27
CA TYR A 349 -3.47 -9.84 -12.03
C TYR A 349 -4.80 -9.82 -11.31
N ILE A 350 -4.77 -10.00 -10.00
CA ILE A 350 -5.92 -9.99 -9.12
C ILE A 350 -5.69 -8.82 -8.17
N TYR A 351 -6.62 -7.87 -8.14
CA TYR A 351 -6.53 -6.77 -7.19
C TYR A 351 -6.57 -7.35 -5.76
N THR A 352 -5.56 -7.05 -4.94
CA THR A 352 -5.51 -7.47 -3.53
C THR A 352 -5.01 -6.35 -2.65
N SER A 353 -5.50 -6.32 -1.41
CA SER A 353 -5.10 -5.31 -0.43
C SER A 353 -3.68 -5.54 0.12
N LEU A 354 -3.08 -6.71 -0.11
CA LEU A 354 -1.78 -7.10 0.47
C LEU A 354 -0.59 -6.28 -0.02
N SER A 355 -0.65 -5.69 -1.22
CA SER A 355 0.41 -4.78 -1.69
C SER A 355 0.53 -3.51 -0.84
N PHE A 356 -0.57 -3.13 -0.17
CA PHE A 356 -0.62 -1.97 0.71
C PHE A 356 0.15 -2.17 2.03
N ILE A 357 0.54 -3.40 2.37
CA ILE A 357 1.46 -3.68 3.49
C ILE A 357 2.73 -2.82 3.34
N THR A 358 3.34 -2.82 2.17
CA THR A 358 4.55 -2.03 1.90
C THR A 358 4.26 -0.65 1.33
N LEU A 359 3.18 -0.49 0.53
CA LEU A 359 2.85 0.81 -0.06
C LEU A 359 2.39 1.83 0.99
N ASN A 360 1.69 1.44 2.05
CA ASN A 360 1.27 2.40 3.09
C ASN A 360 2.49 3.03 3.78
N ILE A 361 3.54 2.26 4.03
CA ILE A 361 4.80 2.80 4.58
C ILE A 361 5.47 3.74 3.59
N LEU A 362 5.50 3.39 2.30
CA LEU A 362 6.06 4.25 1.26
C LEU A 362 5.27 5.56 1.13
N LYS A 363 3.94 5.50 1.15
CA LYS A 363 3.09 6.70 1.11
C LYS A 363 3.33 7.60 2.33
N ARG A 364 3.46 7.02 3.52
CA ARG A 364 3.78 7.76 4.73
C ARG A 364 5.19 8.37 4.72
N LEU A 365 6.14 7.72 4.04
CA LEU A 365 7.49 8.25 3.86
C LEU A 365 7.54 9.42 2.87
N LEU A 366 6.74 9.35 1.80
CA LEU A 366 6.72 10.35 0.74
C LEU A 366 5.82 11.55 1.05
N ASN A 367 4.76 11.34 1.82
CA ASN A 367 3.82 12.39 2.19
C ASN A 367 3.87 12.68 3.70
N ASN A 368 4.37 13.86 4.03
CA ASN A 368 4.48 14.34 5.41
C ASN A 368 3.11 14.52 6.10
N ASN A 369 2.01 14.63 5.34
CA ASN A 369 0.65 14.80 5.88
C ASN A 369 -0.12 13.47 6.02
N PHE A 370 0.54 12.33 5.80
CA PHE A 370 -0.10 11.01 5.81
C PHE A 370 -0.49 10.53 7.23
N SER A 371 0.01 11.17 8.29
CA SER A 371 -0.36 10.85 9.69
C SER A 371 -1.86 10.91 9.93
N ALA A 372 -2.56 11.86 9.30
CA ALA A 372 -3.96 12.12 9.57
C ALA A 372 -4.93 11.15 8.86
N MET A 373 -4.43 10.27 7.99
CA MET A 373 -5.26 9.49 7.06
C MET A 373 -5.69 8.14 7.64
N PHE A 374 -6.92 7.73 7.33
CA PHE A 374 -7.37 6.38 7.61
C PHE A 374 -6.81 5.41 6.58
N THR A 375 -6.13 4.37 7.06
CA THR A 375 -5.43 3.39 6.23
C THR A 375 -6.16 2.05 6.13
N ASP A 376 -7.43 2.03 6.53
CA ASP A 376 -8.30 0.86 6.39
C ASP A 376 -8.32 0.38 4.94
N VAL A 377 -8.11 -0.91 4.77
CA VAL A 377 -8.24 -1.61 3.49
C VAL A 377 -9.40 -2.61 3.56
N PRO A 378 -10.05 -2.92 2.44
CA PRO A 378 -11.00 -4.03 2.40
C PRO A 378 -10.24 -5.34 2.64
N PHE A 379 -10.75 -6.17 3.55
CA PHE A 379 -10.32 -7.57 3.66
C PHE A 379 -11.43 -8.43 3.06
N GLN A 380 -11.30 -8.76 1.78
CA GLN A 380 -12.24 -9.62 1.08
C GLN A 380 -11.79 -11.09 1.12
N THR A 381 -12.63 -11.99 0.61
CA THR A 381 -12.34 -13.43 0.54
C THR A 381 -11.04 -13.72 -0.22
N THR A 382 -10.77 -12.94 -1.27
CA THR A 382 -9.51 -12.88 -2.02
C THR A 382 -8.30 -12.69 -1.13
N ASP A 383 -8.34 -11.72 -0.22
CA ASP A 383 -7.22 -11.44 0.69
C ASP A 383 -6.97 -12.58 1.67
N TYR A 384 -8.03 -13.17 2.23
CA TYR A 384 -7.88 -14.33 3.12
C TYR A 384 -7.22 -15.52 2.41
N ILE A 385 -7.61 -15.78 1.16
CA ILE A 385 -6.99 -16.81 0.33
C ILE A 385 -5.51 -16.45 0.10
N MET A 386 -5.20 -15.21 -0.26
CA MET A 386 -3.83 -14.78 -0.55
C MET A 386 -2.92 -14.79 0.68
N ILE A 387 -3.44 -14.45 1.87
CA ILE A 387 -2.72 -14.60 3.15
C ILE A 387 -2.41 -16.08 3.40
N SER A 388 -3.38 -16.97 3.17
CA SER A 388 -3.17 -18.41 3.34
C SER A 388 -2.07 -18.93 2.41
N VAL A 389 -2.08 -18.50 1.14
CA VAL A 389 -1.06 -18.84 0.15
C VAL A 389 0.31 -18.29 0.58
N TRP A 390 0.37 -17.07 1.09
CA TRP A 390 1.60 -16.45 1.55
C TRP A 390 2.24 -17.23 2.71
N VAL A 391 1.44 -17.59 3.72
CA VAL A 391 1.89 -18.37 4.88
C VAL A 391 2.35 -19.76 4.46
N VAL A 392 1.57 -20.46 3.62
CA VAL A 392 1.91 -21.81 3.14
C VAL A 392 3.20 -21.77 2.31
N LEU A 393 3.35 -20.83 1.39
CA LEU A 393 4.57 -20.68 0.59
C LEU A 393 5.79 -20.37 1.47
N GLY A 394 5.64 -19.46 2.44
CA GLY A 394 6.71 -19.11 3.37
C GLY A 394 7.16 -20.31 4.21
N VAL A 395 6.22 -21.03 4.83
CA VAL A 395 6.51 -22.22 5.65
C VAL A 395 7.14 -23.33 4.81
N CYS A 396 6.60 -23.63 3.62
CA CYS A 396 7.16 -24.62 2.72
C CYS A 396 8.59 -24.25 2.29
N GLY A 397 8.83 -22.98 1.94
CA GLY A 397 10.16 -22.48 1.59
C GLY A 397 11.17 -22.65 2.74
N ILE A 398 10.79 -22.26 3.95
CA ILE A 398 11.62 -22.39 5.15
C ILE A 398 11.94 -23.87 5.43
N VAL A 399 10.93 -24.74 5.51
CA VAL A 399 11.11 -26.16 5.81
C VAL A 399 12.02 -26.84 4.79
N LEU A 400 11.81 -26.59 3.49
CA LEU A 400 12.63 -27.17 2.43
C LEU A 400 14.09 -26.68 2.48
N GLN A 401 14.32 -25.39 2.74
CA GLN A 401 15.67 -24.85 2.89
C GLN A 401 16.38 -25.41 4.13
N LEU A 402 15.67 -25.52 5.26
CA LEU A 402 16.21 -26.12 6.48
C LEU A 402 16.61 -27.57 6.28
N TYR A 403 15.75 -28.35 5.63
CA TYR A 403 16.01 -29.75 5.32
C TYR A 403 17.25 -29.93 4.44
N ARG A 404 17.37 -29.14 3.36
CA ARG A 404 18.48 -29.24 2.40
C ARG A 404 19.83 -28.83 2.97
N GLU A 405 19.84 -27.87 3.89
CA GLU A 405 21.09 -27.33 4.46
C GLU A 405 21.51 -28.06 5.75
N ARG A 406 20.70 -29.01 6.26
CA ARG A 406 20.94 -29.72 7.52
C ARG A 406 22.31 -30.40 7.60
N SER A 407 22.82 -30.90 6.48
CA SER A 407 24.09 -31.66 6.40
C SER A 407 25.30 -30.83 5.98
N ARG A 408 25.18 -29.50 5.83
CA ARG A 408 26.25 -28.64 5.30
C ARG A 408 26.86 -27.72 6.37
N PRO A 409 28.17 -27.40 6.27
CA PRO A 409 28.86 -26.52 7.22
C PRO A 409 28.37 -25.06 7.11
N PHE A 410 28.47 -24.36 8.24
CA PHE A 410 27.82 -23.08 8.55
C PHE A 410 28.14 -21.92 7.58
N PHE A 411 29.39 -21.72 7.18
CA PHE A 411 29.81 -20.77 6.15
C PHE A 411 31.09 -21.27 5.46
N PRO A 412 31.36 -20.91 4.19
CA PRO A 412 32.69 -21.10 3.63
C PRO A 412 33.71 -20.27 4.45
N PRO A 413 34.91 -20.81 4.73
CA PRO A 413 35.94 -20.09 5.47
C PRO A 413 36.31 -18.78 4.78
N SER A 414 36.80 -17.80 5.54
CA SER A 414 37.17 -16.51 4.97
C SER A 414 38.30 -16.67 3.93
N PRO A 415 38.29 -15.91 2.83
CA PRO A 415 39.35 -16.00 1.82
C PRO A 415 40.73 -15.70 2.39
N TYR A 416 40.81 -14.87 3.42
CA TYR A 416 42.05 -14.59 4.13
C TYR A 416 42.57 -15.83 4.87
N LEU A 417 41.69 -16.56 5.57
CA LEU A 417 42.07 -17.82 6.22
C LEU A 417 42.40 -18.90 5.18
N MET A 418 41.64 -18.97 4.07
CA MET A 418 41.97 -19.85 2.95
C MET A 418 43.33 -19.50 2.36
N TRP A 419 43.62 -18.22 2.12
CA TRP A 419 44.91 -17.74 1.62
C TRP A 419 46.05 -18.03 2.60
N LEU A 420 45.82 -17.88 3.91
CA LEU A 420 46.80 -18.20 4.94
C LEU A 420 47.08 -19.70 4.97
N GLN A 421 46.05 -20.54 4.92
CA GLN A 421 46.17 -22.00 4.80
C GLN A 421 46.86 -22.42 3.51
N GLU A 422 46.56 -21.75 2.39
CA GLU A 422 47.23 -21.97 1.10
C GLU A 422 48.71 -21.59 1.17
N ARG A 423 49.03 -20.48 1.85
CA ARG A 423 50.40 -20.00 2.05
C ARG A 423 51.20 -20.92 2.96
N GLU A 424 50.58 -21.46 4.01
CA GLU A 424 51.19 -22.47 4.89
C GLU A 424 51.37 -23.81 4.16
N ARG A 425 50.39 -24.23 3.35
CA ARG A 425 50.53 -25.39 2.45
C ARG A 425 51.72 -25.21 1.49
N ARG A 426 51.85 -24.04 0.86
CA ARG A 426 52.98 -23.75 -0.04
C ARG A 426 54.34 -23.73 0.65
N LYS A 427 54.41 -23.50 1.97
CA LYS A 427 55.65 -23.57 2.75
C LYS A 427 56.00 -24.99 3.20
N THR A 428 54.99 -25.82 3.44
CA THR A 428 55.16 -27.18 3.98
C THR A 428 55.19 -28.26 2.91
N ASN A 429 54.63 -27.98 1.73
CA ASN A 429 54.57 -28.91 0.61
C ASN A 429 55.73 -28.66 -0.37
N VAL A 430 56.85 -29.36 -0.14
CA VAL A 430 58.08 -29.28 -0.97
C VAL A 430 57.85 -29.76 -2.41
N LEU A 431 56.78 -30.54 -2.64
CA LEU A 431 56.37 -31.05 -3.95
C LEU A 431 55.45 -30.09 -4.74
N ASP A 432 55.22 -28.87 -4.24
CA ASP A 432 54.42 -27.89 -4.96
C ASP A 432 55.15 -27.48 -6.28
N PRO A 433 54.53 -27.65 -7.47
CA PRO A 433 55.16 -27.33 -8.76
C PRO A 433 55.68 -25.89 -8.82
N SER A 434 55.10 -24.98 -8.03
CA SER A 434 55.52 -23.58 -7.86
C SER A 434 56.98 -23.40 -7.42
N HIS A 435 57.59 -24.39 -6.75
CA HIS A 435 59.00 -24.36 -6.33
C HIS A 435 59.98 -24.77 -7.45
N HIS A 436 59.52 -25.51 -8.47
CA HIS A 436 60.33 -25.94 -9.61
C HIS A 436 60.37 -24.91 -10.75
N PHE A 437 59.70 -23.78 -10.54
CA PHE A 437 59.63 -22.70 -11.50
C PHE A 437 60.82 -21.74 -11.33
N PRO A 438 61.74 -21.63 -12.32
CA PRO A 438 62.91 -20.77 -12.18
C PRO A 438 62.48 -19.30 -12.04
N PRO A 439 63.25 -18.49 -11.28
CA PRO A 439 62.93 -17.08 -11.06
C PRO A 439 62.84 -16.31 -12.39
N LEU A 440 61.96 -15.31 -12.44
CA LEU A 440 61.69 -14.46 -13.61
C LEU A 440 62.94 -14.03 -14.42
N PRO A 441 64.05 -13.57 -13.79
CA PRO A 441 65.27 -13.24 -14.54
C PRO A 441 65.81 -14.42 -15.34
N ASN A 442 65.80 -15.63 -14.79
CA ASN A 442 66.29 -16.84 -15.47
C ASN A 442 65.36 -17.25 -16.62
N ARG A 443 64.05 -16.98 -16.53
CA ARG A 443 63.11 -17.23 -17.64
C ARG A 443 63.29 -16.23 -18.76
N LEU A 444 63.51 -14.96 -18.43
CA LEU A 444 63.82 -13.93 -19.41
C LEU A 444 65.15 -14.22 -20.10
N LEU A 445 66.18 -14.61 -19.34
CA LEU A 445 67.47 -15.02 -19.88
C LEU A 445 67.35 -16.28 -20.76
N ALA A 446 66.56 -17.27 -20.36
CA ALA A 446 66.30 -18.47 -21.16
C ALA A 446 65.55 -18.16 -22.47
N ARG A 447 64.54 -17.27 -22.43
CA ARG A 447 63.83 -16.79 -23.64
C ARG A 447 64.74 -15.98 -24.55
N VAL A 448 65.60 -15.13 -24.00
CA VAL A 448 66.59 -14.35 -24.76
C VAL A 448 67.66 -15.27 -25.37
N ARG A 449 68.07 -16.34 -24.66
CA ARG A 449 68.95 -17.39 -25.20
C ARG A 449 68.29 -18.20 -26.31
N GLN A 450 67.00 -18.50 -26.20
CA GLN A 450 66.24 -19.18 -27.25
C GLN A 450 66.07 -18.31 -28.50
N LEU A 451 66.04 -16.99 -28.36
CA LEU A 451 65.99 -16.04 -29.49
C LEU A 451 67.36 -15.87 -30.19
N THR A 452 68.47 -16.20 -29.53
CA THR A 452 69.83 -15.98 -30.03
C THR A 452 70.52 -17.23 -30.56
N ARG A 453 70.00 -18.44 -30.31
CA ARG A 453 70.53 -19.70 -30.87
C ARG A 453 69.57 -20.32 -31.89
N ARG A 454 70.10 -20.66 -33.06
CA ARG A 454 69.42 -21.47 -34.08
C ARG A 454 69.08 -22.84 -33.49
N MET A 455 67.86 -23.29 -33.74
CA MET A 455 67.18 -24.43 -33.14
C MET A 455 67.92 -25.76 -33.42
N GLU A 456 68.32 -26.47 -32.37
CA GLU A 456 68.54 -27.93 -32.40
C GLU A 456 67.41 -28.60 -31.61
N PRO A 457 66.90 -29.76 -32.05
CA PRO A 457 65.70 -30.37 -31.47
C PRO A 457 66.05 -31.03 -30.14
N ALA A 458 65.61 -30.44 -29.03
CA ALA A 458 65.65 -31.08 -27.72
C ALA A 458 64.34 -31.88 -27.52
N GLY A 459 64.50 -33.17 -27.27
CA GLY A 459 63.43 -34.16 -27.16
C GLY A 459 62.39 -33.88 -26.08
N GLU A 460 61.21 -34.44 -26.32
CA GLU A 460 60.05 -34.48 -25.42
C GLU A 460 60.46 -34.68 -23.96
N HIS A 461 60.09 -33.72 -23.11
CA HIS A 461 59.96 -33.96 -21.69
C HIS A 461 58.48 -34.19 -21.40
N THR A 462 58.10 -35.46 -21.34
CA THR A 462 56.84 -35.90 -20.74
C THR A 462 56.80 -35.48 -19.27
N PRO A 463 55.75 -34.81 -18.79
CA PRO A 463 55.60 -34.56 -17.37
C PRO A 463 55.24 -35.88 -16.67
N LEU A 464 56.12 -36.33 -15.78
CA LEU A 464 55.83 -37.40 -14.83
C LEU A 464 54.63 -37.00 -13.96
N LEU A 465 53.55 -37.77 -14.07
CA LEU A 465 52.50 -37.87 -13.07
C LEU A 465 53.08 -38.60 -11.85
N LEU A 466 53.17 -37.90 -10.73
CA LEU A 466 53.25 -38.47 -9.39
C LEU A 466 52.51 -37.58 -8.40
#